data_AF-A0A0Q6SUN8-F1
#
_entry.id   AF-A0A0Q6SUN8-F1
#
_cell.length_a   1.000
_cell.length_b   1.000
_cell.length_c   1.000
_cell.angle_alpha   90.00
_cell.angle_beta   90.00
_cell.angle_gamma   90.00
#
_symmetry.space_group_name_H-M   'P 1'
#
loop_
_entity.id
_entity.type
_entity.pdbx_description
1 polymer ?
#
loop_
_entity_poly.entity_id
_entity_poly.type
_entity_poly.pdbx_seq_one_letter_code
_entity_poly.pdbx_strand_id
1 'polypeptide(L)'
;MYRALTRDIEVTVEPYYLEEQSDPDDSRYVWGYRILISNLSGETVRLMTRYWHITDENGQVDEVNGPGVIGEQPVLNPGDTYEYSSGCPLDTPSGVMFGHYSMENTHGESFTVDIPAFSLDSPGQNRTLN
;
A
#
# COMPACT_ATOMS: atom_id res chain seq x y z
N MET A 1 -6.67 -7.51 6.76
CA MET A 1 -5.24 -7.72 6.43
C MET A 1 -5.15 -8.37 5.05
N TYR A 2 -4.43 -7.74 4.14
CA TYR A 2 -4.22 -8.16 2.74
C TYR A 2 -2.75 -8.53 2.55
N ARG A 3 -2.43 -9.43 1.62
CA ARG A 3 -1.04 -9.83 1.35
C ARG A 3 -0.80 -10.17 -0.12
N ALA A 4 0.41 -9.90 -0.59
CA ALA A 4 0.95 -10.39 -1.86
C ALA A 4 2.37 -10.91 -1.65
N LEU A 5 2.78 -11.91 -2.43
CA LEU A 5 4.12 -12.48 -2.42
C LEU A 5 4.66 -12.47 -3.84
N THR A 6 5.73 -11.72 -4.08
CA THR A 6 6.37 -11.60 -5.39
C THR A 6 7.88 -11.77 -5.22
N ARG A 7 8.48 -12.77 -5.88
CA ARG A 7 9.92 -13.11 -5.76
C ARG A 7 10.39 -13.24 -4.30
N ASP A 8 9.62 -13.95 -3.49
CA ASP A 8 9.87 -14.16 -2.06
C ASP A 8 9.92 -12.86 -1.22
N ILE A 9 9.42 -11.74 -1.75
CA ILE A 9 9.16 -10.53 -0.98
C ILE A 9 7.66 -10.48 -0.66
N GLU A 10 7.31 -10.60 0.62
CA GLU A 10 5.93 -10.52 1.09
C GLU A 10 5.59 -9.07 1.45
N VAL A 11 4.52 -8.53 0.88
CA VAL A 11 3.95 -7.23 1.26
C VAL A 11 2.60 -7.48 1.92
N THR A 12 2.49 -7.13 3.19
CA THR A 12 1.25 -7.18 3.97
C THR A 12 0.72 -5.77 4.20
N VAL A 13 -0.59 -5.57 4.02
CA VAL A 13 -1.27 -4.28 4.21
C VAL A 13 -2.43 -4.41 5.20
N GLU A 14 -2.48 -3.47 6.14
CA GLU A 14 -3.56 -3.33 7.11
C GLU A 14 -4.14 -1.90 7.03
N PRO A 15 -5.25 -1.70 6.29
CA PRO A 15 -5.94 -0.41 6.27
C PRO A 15 -6.81 -0.23 7.52
N TYR A 16 -6.97 1.01 7.97
CA TYR A 16 -7.83 1.40 9.08
C TYR A 16 -8.38 2.80 8.85
N TYR A 17 -9.65 3.02 9.19
CA TYR A 17 -10.31 4.30 9.05
C TYR A 17 -9.89 5.27 10.17
N LEU A 18 -9.64 6.54 9.82
CA LEU A 18 -9.25 7.59 10.75
C LEU A 18 -10.43 8.53 11.00
N GLU A 19 -11.30 8.16 11.96
CA GLU A 19 -12.51 8.93 12.30
C GLU A 19 -12.19 10.40 12.63
N GLU A 20 -11.15 10.65 13.42
CA GLU A 20 -10.78 12.01 13.86
C GLU A 20 -10.29 12.93 12.73
N GLN A 21 -9.88 12.36 11.59
CA GLN A 21 -9.42 13.12 10.41
C GLN A 21 -10.48 13.16 9.30
N SER A 22 -11.57 12.41 9.47
CA SER A 22 -12.65 12.30 8.51
C SER A 22 -13.81 13.18 8.91
N ASP A 23 -14.54 13.66 7.90
CA ASP A 23 -15.77 14.43 8.05
C ASP A 23 -16.74 13.98 6.94
N PRO A 24 -17.58 12.96 7.21
CA PRO A 24 -18.52 12.45 6.23
C PRO A 24 -19.53 13.48 5.73
N ASP A 25 -19.88 14.49 6.54
CA ASP A 25 -20.81 15.55 6.15
C ASP A 25 -20.20 16.46 5.06
N ASP A 26 -18.88 16.63 5.09
CA ASP A 26 -18.09 17.35 4.08
C ASP A 26 -17.50 16.41 2.99
N SER A 27 -17.97 15.15 2.93
CA SER A 27 -17.46 14.12 2.00
C SER A 27 -15.95 13.90 2.10
N ARG A 28 -15.34 14.09 3.27
CA ARG A 28 -13.90 13.87 3.49
C ARG A 28 -13.68 12.59 4.28
N TYR A 29 -13.05 11.61 3.67
CA TYR A 29 -12.78 10.32 4.32
C TYR A 29 -11.29 10.05 4.31
N VAL A 30 -10.72 9.65 5.45
CA VAL A 30 -9.28 9.43 5.58
C VAL A 30 -9.03 8.04 6.13
N TRP A 31 -8.20 7.27 5.43
CA TRP A 31 -7.69 5.99 5.91
C TRP A 31 -6.19 6.09 6.17
N GLY A 32 -5.76 5.47 7.27
CA GLY A 32 -4.39 5.05 7.43
C GLY A 32 -4.20 3.64 6.88
N TYR A 33 -2.98 3.31 6.48
CA TYR A 33 -2.61 1.94 6.18
C TYR A 33 -1.22 1.65 6.73
N ARG A 34 -1.08 0.48 7.35
CA ARG A 34 0.21 -0.05 7.80
C ARG A 34 0.70 -1.09 6.81
N ILE A 35 1.94 -0.95 6.35
CA ILE A 35 2.57 -1.86 5.42
C ILE A 35 3.76 -2.53 6.09
N LEU A 36 3.83 -3.84 5.96
CA LEU A 36 4.98 -4.66 6.33
C LEU A 36 5.55 -5.31 5.08
N ILE A 37 6.83 -5.03 4.80
CA ILE A 37 7.59 -5.65 3.71
C ILE A 37 8.55 -6.65 4.34
N SER A 38 8.44 -7.92 3.99
CA SER A 38 9.30 -9.00 4.51
C SER A 38 10.12 -9.60 3.39
N ASN A 39 11.43 -9.61 3.54
CA ASN A 39 12.33 -10.29 2.60
C ASN A 39 12.51 -11.75 3.01
N LEU A 40 11.77 -12.64 2.35
CA LEU A 40 11.85 -14.10 2.56
C LEU A 40 12.82 -14.75 1.57
N SER A 41 13.44 -13.96 0.69
CA SER A 41 14.42 -14.42 -0.29
C SER A 41 15.80 -14.65 0.34
N GLY A 42 16.70 -15.24 -0.44
CA GLY A 42 18.12 -15.39 -0.09
C GLY A 42 19.00 -14.20 -0.47
N GLU A 43 18.44 -13.11 -1.01
CA GLU A 43 19.20 -11.96 -1.53
C GLU A 43 18.89 -10.68 -0.74
N THR A 44 19.87 -9.78 -0.64
CA THR A 44 19.61 -8.41 -0.15
C THR A 44 18.97 -7.59 -1.26
N VAL A 45 17.90 -6.87 -0.92
CA VAL A 45 17.13 -6.04 -1.86
C VAL A 45 16.96 -4.63 -1.33
N ARG A 46 16.83 -3.65 -2.22
CA ARG A 46 16.56 -2.25 -1.87
C ARG A 46 15.29 -1.78 -2.56
N LEU A 47 14.41 -1.13 -1.80
CA LEU A 47 13.24 -0.46 -2.36
C LEU A 47 13.66 0.87 -2.99
N MET A 48 13.37 1.04 -4.28
CA MET A 48 13.78 2.20 -5.06
C MET A 48 12.64 3.19 -5.26
N THR A 49 11.49 2.72 -5.75
CA THR A 49 10.31 3.55 -6.00
C THR A 49 9.04 2.81 -5.63
N ARG A 50 7.95 3.57 -5.50
CA ARG A 50 6.60 3.05 -5.33
C ARG A 50 5.69 3.60 -6.42
N TYR A 51 4.71 2.80 -6.80
CA TYR A 51 3.57 3.21 -7.60
C TYR A 51 2.29 2.76 -6.88
N TRP A 52 1.31 3.65 -6.85
CA TRP A 52 -0.04 3.39 -6.37
C TRP A 52 -1.05 3.72 -7.45
N HIS A 53 -2.04 2.85 -7.57
CA HIS A 53 -3.28 3.06 -8.29
C HIS A 53 -4.41 3.09 -7.25
N ILE A 54 -5.12 4.21 -7.21
CA ILE A 54 -6.17 4.48 -6.23
C ILE A 54 -7.44 4.71 -7.03
N THR A 55 -8.47 3.91 -6.77
CA THR A 55 -9.77 4.06 -7.41
C THR A 55 -10.83 4.30 -6.34
N ASP A 56 -11.57 5.39 -6.46
CA ASP A 56 -12.67 5.70 -5.57
C ASP A 56 -13.96 4.96 -5.99
N GLU A 57 -15.03 5.03 -5.19
CA GLU A 57 -16.29 4.32 -5.51
C GLU A 57 -17.00 4.82 -6.77
N ASN A 58 -16.70 6.04 -7.19
CA ASN A 58 -17.25 6.64 -8.42
C ASN A 58 -16.44 6.24 -9.66
N GLY A 59 -15.35 5.48 -9.48
CA GLY A 59 -14.43 5.07 -10.55
C GLY A 59 -13.43 6.14 -10.95
N GLN A 60 -13.28 7.21 -10.15
CA GLN A 60 -12.20 8.18 -10.34
C GLN A 60 -10.87 7.54 -9.92
N VAL A 61 -9.85 7.76 -10.74
CA VAL A 61 -8.53 7.14 -10.57
C VAL A 61 -7.49 8.21 -10.28
N ASP A 62 -6.72 8.00 -9.21
CA ASP A 62 -5.51 8.75 -8.88
C ASP A 62 -4.30 7.82 -8.89
N GLU A 63 -3.24 8.25 -9.57
CA GLU A 63 -1.97 7.52 -9.65
C GLU A 63 -0.88 8.28 -8.91
N VAL A 64 -0.18 7.60 -8.00
CA VAL A 64 0.92 8.18 -7.24
C VAL A 64 2.19 7.41 -7.50
N ASN A 65 3.19 8.06 -8.09
CA ASN A 65 4.52 7.50 -8.30
C ASN A 65 5.58 8.35 -7.59
N GLY A 66 6.56 7.72 -6.95
CA GLY A 66 7.67 8.46 -6.37
C GLY A 66 8.80 7.60 -5.81
N PRO A 67 9.92 8.25 -5.43
CA PRO A 67 11.06 7.55 -4.84
C PRO A 67 10.71 7.05 -3.44
N GLY A 68 11.17 5.84 -3.15
CA GLY A 68 11.12 5.25 -1.82
C GLY A 68 9.70 5.10 -1.26
N VAL A 69 9.65 4.97 0.07
CA VAL A 69 8.45 5.01 0.90
C VAL A 69 8.74 5.97 2.05
N ILE A 70 7.80 6.86 2.39
CA ILE A 70 7.93 7.86 3.47
C ILE A 70 9.24 8.69 3.46
N GLY A 71 9.88 8.87 2.30
CA GLY A 71 11.16 9.57 2.17
C GLY A 71 12.40 8.68 2.32
N GLU A 72 12.23 7.37 2.50
CA GLU A 72 13.28 6.38 2.70
C GLU A 72 13.33 5.36 1.55
N GLN A 73 14.52 4.80 1.30
CA GLN A 73 14.73 3.69 0.37
C GLN A 73 15.35 2.52 1.13
N PRO A 74 14.54 1.77 1.90
CA PRO A 74 15.05 0.75 2.81
C PRO A 74 15.79 -0.36 2.06
N VAL A 75 16.86 -0.85 2.70
CA VAL A 75 17.60 -2.05 2.29
C VAL A 75 17.19 -3.18 3.23
N LEU A 76 16.79 -4.31 2.68
CA LEU A 76 16.32 -5.50 3.39
C LEU A 76 17.27 -6.66 3.10
N ASN A 77 17.96 -7.16 4.13
CA ASN A 77 18.72 -8.40 4.03
C ASN A 77 17.78 -9.61 4.07
N PRO A 78 18.26 -10.82 3.74
CA PRO A 78 17.50 -12.05 3.93
C PRO A 78 16.94 -12.17 5.36
N GLY A 79 15.63 -12.30 5.48
CA GLY A 79 14.91 -12.37 6.76
C GLY A 79 14.54 -11.03 7.38
N ASP A 80 14.99 -9.90 6.84
CA ASP A 80 14.64 -8.58 7.38
C ASP A 80 13.19 -8.20 7.04
N THR A 81 12.63 -7.35 7.90
CA THR A 81 11.33 -6.74 7.68
C THR A 81 11.42 -5.22 7.83
N TYR A 82 10.63 -4.49 7.03
CA TYR A 82 10.47 -3.04 7.15
C TYR A 82 8.99 -2.70 7.26
N GLU A 83 8.64 -1.90 8.27
CA GLU A 83 7.27 -1.47 8.54
C GLU A 83 7.15 0.04 8.42
N TYR A 84 6.08 0.51 7.79
CA TYR A 84 5.73 1.93 7.78
C TYR A 84 4.22 2.13 7.71
N SER A 85 3.77 3.33 8.10
CA SER A 85 2.39 3.76 7.97
C SER A 85 2.29 5.02 7.12
N SER A 86 1.21 5.13 6.34
CA SER A 86 0.87 6.34 5.61
C SER A 86 -0.64 6.49 5.51
N GLY A 87 -1.12 7.52 4.82
CA GLY A 87 -2.54 7.84 4.72
C GLY A 87 -3.00 8.04 3.28
N CYS A 88 -4.29 7.81 3.05
CA CYS A 88 -4.99 8.12 1.81
C CYS A 88 -6.29 8.85 2.14
N PRO A 89 -6.43 10.13 1.80
CA PRO A 89 -7.73 10.79 1.76
C PRO A 89 -8.51 10.35 0.50
N LEU A 90 -9.82 10.21 0.60
CA LEU A 90 -10.75 10.10 -0.52
C LEU A 90 -11.96 11.00 -0.27
N ASP A 91 -12.58 11.45 -1.36
CA ASP A 91 -13.83 12.21 -1.30
C ASP A 91 -15.08 11.31 -1.26
N THR A 92 -14.88 10.00 -1.12
CA THR A 92 -15.92 8.98 -1.13
C THR A 92 -15.75 8.01 0.05
N PRO A 93 -16.86 7.41 0.55
CA PRO A 93 -16.85 6.49 1.69
C PRO A 93 -16.27 5.11 1.39
N SER A 94 -15.91 4.81 0.13
CA SER A 94 -15.23 3.58 -0.25
C SER A 94 -14.25 3.76 -1.41
N GLY A 95 -13.24 2.88 -1.48
CA GLY A 95 -12.27 2.86 -2.57
C GLY A 95 -11.39 1.61 -2.54
N VAL A 96 -10.54 1.46 -3.55
CA VAL A 96 -9.57 0.38 -3.67
C VAL A 96 -8.19 0.95 -3.99
N MET A 97 -7.18 0.47 -3.29
CA MET A 97 -5.79 0.76 -3.59
C MET A 97 -5.07 -0.52 -3.99
N PHE A 98 -4.20 -0.43 -4.98
CA PHE A 98 -3.20 -1.45 -5.31
C PHE A 98 -1.98 -0.79 -5.93
N GLY A 99 -0.89 -1.52 -6.10
CA GLY A 99 0.32 -0.91 -6.61
C GLY A 99 1.48 -1.87 -6.67
N HIS A 100 2.67 -1.30 -6.75
CA HIS A 100 3.90 -2.09 -6.72
C HIS A 100 5.08 -1.24 -6.26
N TYR A 101 6.10 -1.92 -5.75
CA TYR A 101 7.44 -1.37 -5.56
C TYR A 101 8.34 -1.75 -6.73
N SER A 102 9.23 -0.83 -7.11
CA SER A 102 10.43 -1.20 -7.85
C SER A 102 11.54 -1.46 -6.84
N MET A 103 12.13 -2.65 -6.90
CA MET A 103 13.25 -3.06 -6.06
C MET A 103 14.49 -3.36 -6.91
N GLU A 104 15.65 -3.26 -6.31
CA GLU A 104 16.94 -3.61 -6.91
C GLU A 104 17.69 -4.58 -5.99
N ASN A 105 18.26 -5.65 -6.53
CA ASN A 105 19.13 -6.56 -5.76
C ASN A 105 20.60 -6.10 -5.80
N THR A 106 21.47 -6.80 -5.06
CA THR A 106 22.92 -6.51 -5.00
C THR A 106 23.65 -6.67 -6.34
N HIS A 107 23.04 -7.36 -7.31
CA HIS A 107 23.56 -7.53 -8.66
C HIS A 107 23.16 -6.40 -9.61
N GLY A 108 22.33 -5.45 -9.15
CA GLY A 108 21.79 -4.36 -9.97
C GLY A 108 20.61 -4.78 -10.85
N GLU A 109 20.03 -5.96 -10.63
CA GLU A 109 18.78 -6.36 -11.29
C GLU A 109 17.61 -5.61 -10.64
N SER A 110 16.88 -4.86 -11.45
CA SER A 110 15.61 -4.25 -11.02
C SER A 110 14.44 -5.18 -11.28
N PHE A 111 13.52 -5.27 -10.32
CA PHE A 111 12.29 -6.06 -10.45
C PHE A 111 11.14 -5.42 -9.69
N THR A 112 9.93 -5.83 -10.04
CA THR A 112 8.69 -5.33 -9.44
C THR A 112 8.21 -6.28 -8.33
N VAL A 113 7.77 -5.72 -7.22
CA VAL A 113 7.11 -6.43 -6.12
C VAL A 113 5.70 -5.88 -5.95
N ASP A 114 4.70 -6.75 -6.01
CA ASP A 114 3.31 -6.32 -5.98
C ASP A 114 2.89 -5.89 -4.57
N ILE A 115 2.06 -4.85 -4.51
CA ILE A 115 1.29 -4.50 -3.32
C ILE A 115 -0.13 -5.04 -3.56
N PRO A 116 -0.69 -5.85 -2.65
CA PRO A 116 -2.01 -6.44 -2.88
C PRO A 116 -3.08 -5.36 -3.07
N ALA A 117 -4.13 -5.67 -3.81
CA ALA A 117 -5.33 -4.84 -3.80
C ALA A 117 -6.00 -4.93 -2.42
N PHE A 118 -6.35 -3.78 -1.85
CA PHE A 118 -7.08 -3.68 -0.60
C PHE A 118 -8.17 -2.61 -0.65
N SER A 119 -9.28 -2.91 0.01
CA SER A 119 -10.41 -1.99 0.14
C SER A 119 -10.20 -0.99 1.26
N LEU A 120 -10.58 0.24 0.99
CA LEU A 120 -10.73 1.35 1.94
C LEU A 120 -12.22 1.55 2.17
N ASP A 121 -12.82 0.74 3.05
CA ASP A 121 -14.26 0.81 3.33
C ASP A 121 -14.48 1.56 4.65
N SER A 122 -15.37 2.55 4.66
CA SER A 122 -15.76 3.24 5.89
C SER A 122 -16.59 2.32 6.81
N PRO A 123 -16.42 2.38 8.14
CA PRO A 123 -17.22 1.60 9.07
C PRO A 123 -18.70 1.97 8.94
N GLY A 124 -19.56 1.01 8.57
CA GLY A 124 -21.00 1.23 8.45
C GLY A 124 -21.57 1.07 7.03
N GLN A 125 -20.73 0.91 6.01
CA GLN A 125 -21.21 0.40 4.72
C GLN A 125 -21.54 -1.09 4.83
N ASN A 126 -22.82 -1.44 4.76
CA ASN A 126 -23.25 -2.82 4.57
C ASN A 126 -22.73 -3.32 3.23
N ARG A 127 -21.79 -4.27 3.25
CA ARG A 127 -21.42 -5.06 2.06
C ARG A 127 -22.65 -5.82 1.58
N THR A 128 -23.34 -5.28 0.59
CA THR A 128 -24.29 -6.09 -0.19
C THR A 128 -23.45 -6.89 -1.18
N LEU A 129 -22.99 -8.06 -0.75
CA LEU A 129 -22.46 -9.07 -1.66
C LEU A 129 -23.68 -9.61 -2.45
N ASN A 130 -23.76 -9.25 -3.73
CA ASN A 130 -24.71 -9.87 -4.67
C ASN A 130 -24.27 -11.29 -5.04
#